data_AF-A0A9E3A918-F1
#
_entry.id   AF-A0A9E3A918-F1
#
_cell.length_a   1.000
_cell.length_b   1.000
_cell.length_c   1.000
_cell.angle_alpha   90.00
_cell.angle_beta   90.00
_cell.angle_gamma   90.00
#
_symmetry.space_group_name_H-M   'P 1'
#
loop_
_entity.id
_entity.type
_entity.pdbx_description
1 polymer ?
#
loop_
_entity_poly.entity_id
_entity_poly.type
_entity_poly.pdbx_seq_one_letter_code
_entity_poly.pdbx_strand_id
1 'polypeptide(L)'
;MDIFSEALNLVRRYEKGDAFRNHVSDRTQLIAPVIAVCVVISIALCIGIVGQMDHGGLRAFAAVIALPIILIGSALLQIYLFFSWLELRALAPMLAHDAPAAAGPRWLARLRRRLGKAPPMPWISVALLLVLPLLLLATKSPRIALLVVALALAAPITYAHLDR
;
A
#
# COMPACT_ATOMS: atom_id res chain seq x y z
N MET A 1 6.27 7.17 -16.26
CA MET A 1 6.66 7.84 -15.00
C MET A 1 7.49 6.85 -14.20
N ASP A 2 8.66 7.27 -13.74
CA ASP A 2 9.64 6.39 -13.11
C ASP A 2 9.44 6.36 -11.59
N ILE A 3 9.11 5.19 -11.06
CA ILE A 3 8.71 4.97 -9.66
C ILE A 3 9.85 5.33 -8.71
N PHE A 4 11.08 5.11 -9.15
CA PHE A 4 12.27 5.49 -8.37
C PHE A 4 12.38 7.01 -8.20
N SER A 5 12.07 7.77 -9.25
CA SER A 5 12.08 9.23 -9.19
C SER A 5 11.02 9.77 -8.22
N GLU A 6 9.87 9.11 -8.15
CA GLU A 6 8.75 9.52 -7.30
C GLU A 6 8.97 9.11 -5.84
N ALA A 7 9.59 7.95 -5.59
CA ALA A 7 10.04 7.54 -4.27
C ALA A 7 11.14 8.47 -3.72
N LEU A 8 12.14 8.83 -4.55
CA LEU A 8 13.18 9.78 -4.15
C LEU A 8 12.63 11.18 -3.87
N ASN A 9 11.65 11.62 -4.67
CA ASN A 9 10.97 12.88 -4.42
C ASN A 9 10.18 12.86 -3.11
N LEU A 10 9.55 11.74 -2.76
CA LEU A 10 8.85 11.57 -1.48
C LEU A 10 9.83 11.69 -0.30
N VAL A 11 11.00 11.04 -0.39
CA VAL A 11 12.07 11.14 0.62
C VAL A 11 12.57 12.58 0.76
N ARG A 12 12.84 13.26 -0.36
CA ARG A 12 13.26 14.67 -0.34
C ARG A 12 12.22 15.59 0.30
N ARG A 13 10.92 15.30 0.13
CA ARG A 13 9.85 16.07 0.78
C ARG A 13 9.75 15.78 2.27
N TYR A 14 10.02 14.54 2.70
CA TYR A 14 10.15 14.20 4.10
C TYR A 14 11.32 14.92 4.78
N GLU A 15 12.47 14.99 4.11
CA GLU A 15 13.63 15.71 4.65
C GLU A 15 13.41 17.22 4.77
N LYS A 16 12.75 17.83 3.78
CA LYS A 16 12.57 19.29 3.71
C LYS A 16 11.31 19.81 4.39
N GLY A 17 10.29 18.98 4.58
CA GLY A 17 8.97 19.37 5.08
C GLY A 17 8.82 19.10 6.57
N ASP A 18 9.04 20.11 7.41
CA ASP A 18 8.91 19.99 8.87
C ASP A 18 7.50 19.52 9.30
N ALA A 19 6.45 19.93 8.58
CA ALA A 19 5.08 19.51 8.85
C ALA A 19 4.84 18.01 8.62
N PHE A 20 5.44 17.42 7.59
CA PHE A 20 5.31 15.99 7.30
C PHE A 20 6.14 15.16 8.28
N ARG A 21 7.35 15.61 8.60
CA ARG A 21 8.23 14.96 9.58
C ARG A 21 7.62 14.94 10.97
N ASN A 22 7.08 16.07 11.43
CA ASN A 22 6.43 16.14 12.75
C ASN A 22 5.18 15.26 12.80
N HIS A 23 4.36 15.26 11.73
CA HIS A 23 3.18 14.40 11.64
C HIS A 23 3.50 12.90 11.70
N VAL A 24 4.59 12.47 11.06
CA VAL A 24 5.07 11.08 11.14
C VAL A 24 5.64 10.77 12.53
N SER A 25 6.46 11.66 13.08
CA SER A 25 7.09 11.50 14.40
C SER A 25 6.05 11.31 15.51
N ASP A 26 5.03 12.18 15.55
CA ASP A 26 3.96 12.13 16.55
C ASP A 26 3.12 10.85 16.46
N ARG A 27 3.15 10.16 15.32
CA ARG A 27 2.28 9.02 15.02
C ARG A 27 3.05 7.73 14.73
N THR A 28 4.33 7.68 15.13
CA THR A 28 5.21 6.52 14.93
C THR A 28 4.60 5.23 15.48
N GLN A 29 3.88 5.30 16.62
CA GLN A 29 3.19 4.16 17.23
C GLN A 29 2.05 3.58 16.37
N LEU A 30 1.42 4.41 15.52
CA LEU A 30 0.35 3.98 14.60
C LEU A 30 0.91 3.54 13.24
N ILE A 31 2.07 4.07 12.84
CA ILE A 31 2.71 3.74 11.57
C ILE A 31 3.39 2.37 11.64
N ALA A 32 4.08 2.05 12.75
CA ALA A 32 4.74 0.77 12.95
C ALA A 32 3.85 -0.47 12.68
N PRO A 33 2.62 -0.58 13.23
CA PRO A 33 1.75 -1.72 12.95
C PRO A 33 1.28 -1.76 11.49
N VAL A 34 1.11 -0.61 10.82
CA VAL A 34 0.78 -0.59 9.38
C VAL A 34 1.93 -1.14 8.55
N ILE A 35 3.18 -0.77 8.87
CA ILE A 35 4.37 -1.33 8.21
C ILE A 35 4.43 -2.85 8.45
N ALA A 36 4.18 -3.31 9.67
CA ALA A 36 4.14 -4.74 9.98
C ALA A 36 3.07 -5.47 9.13
N VAL A 37 1.88 -4.88 8.98
CA VAL A 37 0.83 -5.39 8.10
C VAL A 37 1.29 -5.47 6.64
N CYS A 38 1.98 -4.44 6.12
CA CYS A 38 2.54 -4.46 4.76
C CYS A 38 3.50 -5.64 4.57
N VAL A 39 4.37 -5.90 5.55
CA VAL A 39 5.32 -7.04 5.52
C VAL A 39 4.56 -8.37 5.55
N VAL A 40 3.54 -8.51 6.41
CA VAL A 40 2.70 -9.71 6.47
C VAL A 40 2.00 -9.98 5.13
N ILE A 41 1.47 -8.94 4.49
CA ILE A 41 0.88 -9.03 3.15
C ILE A 41 1.91 -9.51 2.13
N SER A 42 3.12 -8.93 2.14
CA SER A 42 4.20 -9.31 1.23
C SER A 42 4.60 -10.78 1.40
N ILE A 43 4.70 -11.28 2.63
CA ILE A 43 4.95 -12.69 2.93
C ILE A 43 3.82 -13.56 2.39
N ALA A 44 2.56 -13.17 2.61
CA ALA A 44 1.40 -13.91 2.11
C ALA A 44 1.39 -13.98 0.57
N LEU A 45 1.77 -12.91 -0.13
CA LEU A 45 1.89 -12.90 -1.59
C LEU A 45 2.96 -13.87 -2.09
N CYS A 46 4.07 -14.04 -1.37
CA CYS A 46 5.10 -15.04 -1.72
C CYS A 46 4.57 -16.47 -1.73
N ILE A 47 3.56 -16.80 -0.91
CA ILE A 47 2.93 -18.14 -0.90
C ILE A 47 2.33 -18.45 -2.29
N GLY A 48 1.73 -17.45 -2.95
CA GLY A 48 1.18 -17.60 -4.30
C GLY A 48 2.25 -17.91 -5.36
N ILE A 49 3.46 -17.41 -5.15
CA ILE A 49 4.63 -17.62 -6.03
C ILE A 49 5.27 -18.98 -5.79
N VAL A 50 5.48 -19.36 -4.52
CA VAL A 50 5.99 -20.69 -4.15
C VAL A 50 5.07 -21.80 -4.69
N GLY A 51 3.75 -21.59 -4.67
CA GLY A 51 2.79 -22.53 -5.23
C GLY A 51 2.91 -22.78 -6.75
N GLN A 52 3.74 -22.02 -7.47
CA GLN A 52 4.04 -22.24 -8.89
C GLN A 52 5.21 -23.20 -9.14
N MET A 53 5.99 -23.53 -8.10
CA MET A 53 7.21 -24.34 -8.23
C MET A 53 6.91 -25.79 -8.64
N ASP A 54 5.74 -26.32 -8.28
CA ASP A 54 5.37 -27.71 -8.58
C ASP A 54 5.01 -27.98 -10.05
N HIS A 55 4.97 -26.94 -10.91
CA HIS A 55 4.41 -27.03 -12.27
C HIS A 55 5.48 -27.08 -13.37
N GLY A 56 6.70 -27.50 -13.02
CA GLY A 56 7.82 -27.73 -13.95
C GLY A 56 9.03 -26.83 -13.72
N GLY A 57 10.20 -27.27 -14.21
CA GLY A 57 11.50 -26.65 -13.92
C GLY A 57 11.61 -25.17 -14.33
N LEU A 58 11.02 -24.77 -15.46
CA LEU A 58 11.04 -23.38 -15.91
C LEU A 58 10.24 -22.45 -14.98
N ARG A 59 9.06 -22.91 -14.52
CA ARG A 59 8.20 -22.14 -13.60
C ARG A 59 8.84 -22.08 -12.21
N ALA A 60 9.47 -23.16 -11.76
CA ALA A 60 10.24 -23.16 -10.52
C ALA A 60 11.39 -22.15 -10.58
N PHE A 61 12.17 -22.14 -11.66
CA PHE A 61 13.25 -21.17 -11.86
C PHE A 61 12.75 -19.72 -11.84
N ALA A 62 11.67 -19.44 -12.59
CA ALA A 62 11.05 -18.11 -12.60
C ALA A 62 10.52 -17.71 -11.20
N ALA A 63 9.93 -18.65 -10.45
CA ALA A 63 9.44 -18.41 -9.11
C ALA A 63 10.58 -18.09 -8.13
N VAL A 64 11.73 -18.77 -8.21
CA VAL A 64 12.91 -18.48 -7.39
C VAL A 64 13.40 -17.05 -7.60
N ILE A 65 13.43 -16.58 -8.86
CA ILE A 65 13.84 -15.20 -9.18
C ILE A 65 12.77 -14.19 -8.74
N ALA A 66 11.49 -14.50 -8.96
CA ALA A 66 10.39 -13.61 -8.64
C ALA A 66 10.18 -13.45 -7.13
N LEU A 67 10.52 -14.47 -6.32
CA LEU A 67 10.27 -14.48 -4.88
C LEU A 67 10.89 -13.27 -4.14
N PRO A 68 12.21 -12.97 -4.22
CA PRO A 68 12.78 -11.80 -3.56
C PRO A 68 12.26 -10.48 -4.14
N ILE A 69 12.01 -10.43 -5.45
CA ILE A 69 11.48 -9.24 -6.14
C ILE A 69 10.09 -8.90 -5.61
N ILE A 70 9.23 -9.91 -5.47
CA ILE A 70 7.87 -9.73 -4.97
C ILE A 70 7.89 -9.45 -3.48
N LEU A 71 8.70 -10.15 -2.67
CA LEU A 71 8.79 -9.91 -1.24
C LEU A 71 9.19 -8.46 -0.93
N ILE A 72 10.32 -8.02 -1.48
CA ILE A 72 10.88 -6.69 -1.21
C ILE A 72 10.06 -5.63 -1.96
N GLY A 73 9.79 -5.85 -3.24
CA GLY A 73 9.10 -4.89 -4.09
C GLY A 73 7.67 -4.61 -3.62
N SER A 74 6.91 -5.63 -3.23
CA SER A 74 5.55 -5.43 -2.71
C SER A 74 5.55 -4.71 -1.37
N ALA A 75 6.52 -4.99 -0.48
CA ALA A 75 6.62 -4.33 0.82
C ALA A 75 6.94 -2.85 0.64
N LEU A 76 7.96 -2.54 -0.17
CA LEU A 76 8.35 -1.16 -0.48
C LEU A 76 7.23 -0.41 -1.19
N LEU A 77 6.52 -1.04 -2.14
CA LEU A 77 5.41 -0.40 -2.84
C LEU A 77 4.26 -0.06 -1.89
N GLN A 78 3.88 -0.99 -1.01
CA GLN A 78 2.83 -0.73 -0.01
C GLN A 78 3.21 0.39 0.95
N ILE A 79 4.45 0.40 1.44
CA ILE A 79 4.98 1.47 2.29
C ILE A 79 4.96 2.80 1.53
N TYR A 80 5.45 2.84 0.28
CA TYR A 80 5.42 4.03 -0.56
C TYR A 80 4.00 4.57 -0.74
N LEU A 81 3.03 3.71 -1.08
CA LEU A 81 1.64 4.11 -1.23
C LEU A 81 1.06 4.65 0.08
N PHE A 82 1.39 4.03 1.20
CA PHE A 82 0.94 4.48 2.52
C PHE A 82 1.54 5.84 2.89
N PHE A 83 2.85 6.05 2.71
CA PHE A 83 3.49 7.34 3.00
C PHE A 83 3.05 8.45 2.04
N SER A 84 2.86 8.14 0.76
CA SER A 84 2.28 9.11 -0.19
C SER A 84 0.85 9.50 0.20
N TRP A 85 0.08 8.56 0.75
CA TRP A 85 -1.25 8.83 1.28
C TRP A 85 -1.20 9.69 2.56
N LEU A 86 -0.26 9.41 3.47
CA LEU A 86 -0.04 10.23 4.67
C LEU A 86 0.35 11.67 4.32
N GLU A 87 1.23 11.86 3.33
CA GLU A 87 1.63 13.19 2.85
C GLU A 87 0.40 13.99 2.40
N LEU A 88 -0.48 13.38 1.59
CA LEU A 88 -1.72 14.02 1.14
C LEU A 88 -2.66 14.35 2.30
N ARG A 89 -2.70 13.54 3.37
CA ARG A 89 -3.50 13.83 4.56
C ARG A 89 -2.89 14.93 5.43
N ALA A 90 -1.57 14.98 5.57
CA ALA A 90 -0.89 16.05 6.30
C ALA A 90 -1.07 17.41 5.60
N LEU A 91 -1.14 17.41 4.28
CA LEU A 91 -1.38 18.62 3.46
C LEU A 91 -2.86 18.98 3.30
N ALA A 92 -3.78 18.07 3.60
CA ALA A 92 -5.23 18.28 3.48
C ALA A 92 -5.76 19.54 4.20
N PRO A 93 -5.38 19.86 5.45
CA PRO A 93 -5.86 21.09 6.11
C PRO A 93 -5.38 22.37 5.41
N MET A 94 -4.24 22.34 4.71
CA MET A 94 -3.73 23.48 3.94
C MET A 94 -4.45 23.62 2.59
N LEU A 95 -4.92 22.51 2.00
CA LEU A 95 -5.60 22.43 0.71
C LEU A 95 -7.13 22.44 0.81
N ALA A 96 -7.68 22.56 2.03
CA ALA A 96 -9.12 22.40 2.31
C ALA A 96 -10.03 23.45 1.65
N HIS A 97 -9.48 24.52 1.08
CA HIS A 97 -10.25 25.59 0.43
C HIS A 97 -10.86 25.17 -0.93
N ASP A 98 -10.36 24.11 -1.58
CA ASP A 98 -10.73 23.77 -2.97
C ASP A 98 -11.47 22.42 -3.14
N ALA A 99 -11.97 21.80 -2.06
CA ALA A 99 -12.54 20.45 -2.15
C ALA A 99 -13.97 20.42 -2.75
N PRO A 100 -14.21 19.79 -3.92
CA PRO A 100 -15.55 19.67 -4.48
C PRO A 100 -16.43 18.75 -3.63
N ALA A 101 -17.72 19.09 -3.54
CA ALA A 101 -18.73 18.33 -2.80
C ALA A 101 -18.83 16.89 -3.34
N ALA A 102 -18.48 15.90 -2.50
CA ALA A 102 -18.48 14.49 -2.90
C ALA A 102 -19.91 14.01 -3.25
N ALA A 103 -20.13 13.68 -4.52
CA ALA A 103 -21.34 13.00 -5.00
C ALA A 103 -21.29 11.50 -4.61
N GLY A 104 -22.38 11.00 -4.00
CA GLY A 104 -22.51 9.59 -3.62
C GLY A 104 -23.25 9.38 -2.28
N PRO A 105 -23.45 8.12 -1.86
CA PRO A 105 -24.16 7.80 -0.62
C PRO A 105 -23.42 8.35 0.61
N ARG A 106 -24.19 8.83 1.62
CA ARG A 106 -23.67 9.57 2.79
C ARG A 106 -22.59 8.82 3.59
N TRP A 107 -22.63 7.50 3.62
CA TRP A 107 -21.62 6.68 4.30
C TRP A 107 -20.29 6.67 3.54
N LEU A 108 -20.34 6.58 2.21
CA LEU A 108 -19.17 6.59 1.31
C LEU A 108 -18.52 7.97 1.30
N ALA A 109 -19.33 9.03 1.28
CA ALA A 109 -18.86 10.40 1.40
C ALA A 109 -18.15 10.65 2.74
N ARG A 110 -18.68 10.11 3.85
CA ARG A 110 -18.01 10.17 5.17
C ARG A 110 -16.69 9.41 5.18
N LEU A 111 -16.66 8.20 4.61
CA LEU A 111 -15.45 7.39 4.53
C LEU A 111 -14.37 8.08 3.67
N ARG A 112 -14.75 8.63 2.51
CA ARG A 112 -13.84 9.36 1.62
C ARG A 112 -13.28 10.63 2.26
N ARG A 113 -14.09 11.37 3.03
CA ARG A 113 -13.59 12.53 3.79
C ARG A 113 -12.57 12.13 4.86
N ARG A 114 -12.76 10.97 5.51
CA ARG A 114 -11.82 10.45 6.51
C ARG A 114 -10.53 9.92 5.90
N LEU A 115 -10.64 9.22 4.77
CA LEU A 115 -9.50 8.67 4.05
C LEU A 115 -8.73 9.75 3.28
N GLY A 116 -9.35 10.85 2.86
CA GLY A 116 -8.68 11.87 2.05
C GLY A 116 -8.49 11.46 0.59
N LYS A 117 -7.55 12.12 -0.10
CA LYS A 117 -7.25 11.88 -1.52
C LYS A 117 -6.36 10.63 -1.68
N ALA A 118 -6.66 9.82 -2.69
CA ALA A 118 -5.85 8.63 -2.98
C ALA A 118 -4.50 9.00 -3.61
N PRO A 119 -3.45 8.20 -3.31
CA PRO A 119 -2.25 7.98 -4.10
C PRO A 119 -2.21 8.41 -5.56
N PRO A 120 -1.24 9.16 -6.11
CA PRO A 120 -0.80 8.80 -7.45
C PRO A 120 -0.26 7.36 -7.41
N MET A 121 -0.98 6.43 -8.05
CA MET A 121 -0.63 5.01 -8.05
C MET A 121 0.21 4.65 -9.27
N PRO A 122 1.42 4.08 -9.11
CA PRO A 122 2.16 3.51 -10.23
C PRO A 122 1.53 2.18 -10.64
N TRP A 123 0.52 2.27 -11.51
CA TRP A 123 -0.35 1.16 -11.89
C TRP A 123 0.39 -0.10 -12.36
N ILE A 124 1.48 0.05 -13.09
CA ILE A 124 2.28 -1.08 -13.59
C ILE A 124 2.87 -1.89 -12.43
N SER A 125 3.47 -1.22 -11.44
CA SER A 125 4.04 -1.91 -10.28
C SER A 125 2.98 -2.47 -9.35
N VAL A 126 1.84 -1.80 -9.20
CA VAL A 126 0.70 -2.36 -8.45
C VAL A 126 0.22 -3.64 -9.14
N ALA A 127 0.10 -3.63 -10.47
CA ALA A 127 -0.30 -4.81 -11.22
C ALA A 127 0.69 -5.97 -11.06
N LEU A 128 2.00 -5.71 -11.19
CA LEU A 128 3.03 -6.75 -11.17
C LEU A 128 3.36 -7.26 -9.76
N LEU A 129 3.46 -6.37 -8.76
CA LEU A 129 3.97 -6.71 -7.43
C LEU A 129 2.87 -7.02 -6.42
N LEU A 130 1.62 -6.62 -6.68
CA LEU A 130 0.49 -6.87 -5.79
C LEU A 130 -0.59 -7.72 -6.47
N VAL A 131 -1.12 -7.27 -7.60
CA VAL A 131 -2.29 -7.93 -8.24
C VAL A 131 -1.92 -9.31 -8.78
N LEU A 132 -0.83 -9.43 -9.54
CA LEU A 132 -0.39 -10.70 -10.11
C LEU A 132 -0.14 -11.78 -9.03
N PRO A 133 0.71 -11.55 -8.00
CA PRO A 133 0.90 -12.56 -6.96
C PRO A 133 -0.36 -12.82 -6.14
N LEU A 134 -1.24 -11.82 -5.97
CA LEU A 134 -2.53 -12.02 -5.31
C LEU A 134 -3.47 -12.93 -6.12
N LEU A 135 -3.51 -12.78 -7.44
CA LEU A 135 -4.27 -13.68 -8.32
C LEU A 135 -3.73 -15.11 -8.24
N LEU A 136 -2.41 -15.27 -8.29
CA LEU A 136 -1.77 -16.58 -8.13
C LEU A 136 -2.10 -17.19 -6.76
N LEU A 137 -2.08 -16.39 -5.69
CA LEU A 137 -2.50 -16.81 -4.36
C LEU A 137 -3.99 -17.20 -4.34
N ALA A 138 -4.86 -16.46 -5.01
CA ALA A 138 -6.29 -16.74 -5.07
C ALA A 138 -6.60 -18.07 -5.78
N THR A 139 -5.81 -18.46 -6.79
CA THR A 139 -5.95 -19.77 -7.43
C THR A 139 -5.60 -20.94 -6.51
N LYS A 140 -4.75 -20.72 -5.50
CA LYS A 140 -4.32 -21.74 -4.53
C LYS A 140 -5.17 -21.74 -3.26
N SER A 141 -5.47 -20.55 -2.75
CA SER A 141 -6.29 -20.35 -1.56
C SER A 141 -7.06 -19.02 -1.67
N PRO A 142 -8.30 -19.04 -2.18
CA PRO A 142 -9.10 -17.83 -2.30
C PRO A 142 -9.42 -17.23 -0.92
N ARG A 143 -9.47 -18.05 0.13
CA ARG A 143 -9.67 -17.58 1.51
C ARG A 143 -8.51 -16.72 1.99
N ILE A 144 -7.27 -17.16 1.75
CA ILE A 144 -6.08 -16.38 2.13
C ILE A 144 -6.01 -15.10 1.29
N ALA A 145 -6.27 -15.17 -0.01
CA ALA A 145 -6.31 -13.99 -0.85
C ALA A 145 -7.35 -12.97 -0.37
N LEU A 146 -8.54 -13.42 0.04
CA LEU A 146 -9.58 -12.56 0.59
C LEU A 146 -9.17 -11.94 1.92
N LEU A 147 -8.49 -12.70 2.79
CA LEU A 147 -7.90 -12.15 4.03
C LEU A 147 -6.84 -11.08 3.74
N VAL A 148 -5.98 -11.30 2.74
CA VAL A 148 -4.98 -10.32 2.32
C VAL A 148 -5.65 -9.03 1.84
N VAL A 149 -6.69 -9.13 1.02
CA VAL A 149 -7.47 -7.96 0.56
C VAL A 149 -8.14 -7.26 1.74
N ALA A 150 -8.78 -8.01 2.63
CA ALA A 150 -9.43 -7.45 3.82
C ALA A 150 -8.41 -6.72 4.70
N LEU A 151 -7.22 -7.28 4.89
CA LEU A 151 -6.15 -6.70 5.68
C LEU A 151 -5.58 -5.42 5.03
N ALA A 152 -5.37 -5.45 3.71
CA ALA A 152 -4.89 -4.30 2.93
C ALA A 152 -5.87 -3.12 2.97
N LEU A 153 -7.18 -3.39 3.02
CA LEU A 153 -8.22 -2.36 3.18
C LEU A 153 -8.37 -1.94 4.66
N ALA A 154 -8.26 -2.87 5.59
CA ALA A 154 -8.40 -2.59 7.01
C ALA A 154 -7.30 -1.65 7.51
N ALA A 155 -6.05 -1.83 7.08
CA ALA A 155 -4.91 -1.03 7.53
C ALA A 155 -5.09 0.50 7.37
N PRO A 156 -5.42 1.06 6.19
CA PRO A 156 -5.65 2.49 6.06
C PRO A 156 -6.93 2.96 6.77
N ILE A 157 -7.96 2.11 6.88
CA ILE A 157 -9.22 2.43 7.56
C ILE A 157 -9.01 2.53 9.07
N THR A 158 -8.33 1.55 9.67
CA THR A 158 -8.03 1.51 11.11
C THR A 158 -7.08 2.63 11.46
N TYR A 159 -6.04 2.87 10.65
CA TYR A 159 -5.18 4.03 10.80
C TYR A 159 -6.01 5.32 10.79
N ALA A 160 -6.79 5.59 9.74
CA ALA A 160 -7.62 6.81 9.66
C ALA A 160 -8.63 6.96 10.80
N HIS A 161 -9.04 5.86 11.43
CA HIS A 161 -9.95 5.89 12.57
C HIS A 161 -9.24 6.21 13.89
N LEU A 162 -8.03 5.68 14.10
CA LEU A 162 -7.21 5.88 15.30
C LEU A 162 -6.48 7.23 15.28
N ASP A 163 -6.17 7.72 14.08
CA ASP A 163 -5.44 8.94 13.78
C ASP A 163 -6.23 10.24 14.04
N ARG A 164 -7.30 10.19 14.84
CA ARG A 164 -8.13 11.36 15.16
C ARG A 164 -7.38 12.43 15.96
#